data_AF-H7ENL7-F1
#
_entry.id   AF-H7ENL7-F1
#
_cell.length_a   1.000
_cell.length_b   1.000
_cell.length_c   1.000
_cell.angle_alpha   90.00
_cell.angle_beta   90.00
_cell.angle_gamma   90.00
#
_symmetry.space_group_name_H-M   'P 1'
#
loop_
_entity.id
_entity.type
_entity.pdbx_description
1 polymer ?
#
loop_
_entity_poly.entity_id
_entity_poly.type
_entity_poly.pdbx_seq_one_letter_code
_entity_poly.pdbx_strand_id
1 'polypeptide(L)'
;MKRFLLLIYILSLALFAHGNTLAEYSEIKESSSFRIMGEIDLRTEKDYSAEVKYRTLNHEGGMKVTVLEILKRDVQNNEPGNWFYVLLTSPLWVYGGEWIEKYQKFLIFLPDDTPICDFED
;
A
#
# COMPACT_ATOMS: atom_id res chain seq x y z
N MET A 1 17.17 43.46 8.04
CA MET A 1 16.65 42.65 6.90
C MET A 1 17.46 41.38 6.59
N LYS A 2 18.75 41.25 6.95
CA LYS A 2 19.56 40.05 6.61
C LYS A 2 19.31 38.78 7.44
N ARG A 3 18.60 38.86 8.58
CA ARG A 3 18.33 37.69 9.46
C ARG A 3 17.04 36.94 9.15
N PHE A 4 16.11 37.54 8.40
CA PHE A 4 14.83 36.91 8.03
C PHE A 4 14.97 35.90 6.87
N LEU A 5 15.93 36.12 5.96
CA LEU A 5 16.16 35.22 4.82
C LEU A 5 16.80 33.88 5.21
N LEU A 6 17.55 33.84 6.32
CA LEU A 6 18.18 32.60 6.80
C LEU A 6 17.15 31.62 7.39
N LEU A 7 16.09 32.16 8.02
CA LEU A 7 15.02 31.36 8.64
C LEU A 7 14.12 30.69 7.60
N ILE A 8 13.88 31.35 6.46
CA ILE A 8 13.10 30.76 5.36
C ILE A 8 13.87 29.58 4.72
N TYR A 9 15.21 29.68 4.63
CA TYR A 9 16.05 28.62 4.07
C TYR A 9 16.08 27.35 4.93
N ILE A 10 16.11 27.51 6.26
CA ILE A 10 16.08 26.36 7.19
C ILE A 10 14.69 25.71 7.20
N LEU A 11 13.61 26.49 7.07
CA LEU A 11 12.25 25.97 7.00
C LEU A 11 11.99 25.21 5.68
N SER A 12 12.61 25.60 4.57
CA SER A 12 12.52 24.86 3.31
C SER A 12 13.29 23.55 3.30
N LEU A 13 14.36 23.39 4.10
CA LEU A 13 15.09 22.12 4.18
C LEU A 13 14.34 21.04 4.97
N ALA A 14 13.49 21.43 5.93
CA ALA A 14 12.73 20.47 6.74
C ALA A 14 11.58 19.79 5.96
N LEU A 15 11.13 20.38 4.85
CA LEU A 15 10.03 19.86 4.03
C LEU A 15 10.47 18.76 3.04
N PHE A 16 11.77 18.56 2.82
CA PHE A 16 12.28 17.53 1.90
C PHE A 16 12.91 16.31 2.59
N ALA A 17 12.85 16.23 3.93
CA ALA A 17 13.49 15.14 4.69
C ALA A 17 12.59 13.91 4.93
N HIS A 18 11.31 13.95 4.53
CA HIS A 18 10.47 12.74 4.50
C HIS A 18 10.54 12.15 3.09
N GLY A 19 11.71 11.60 2.74
CA GLY A 19 11.79 10.66 1.65
C GLY A 19 10.94 9.46 2.01
N ASN A 20 9.75 9.33 1.42
CA ASN A 20 9.09 8.04 1.34
C ASN A 20 10.07 7.12 0.62
N THR A 21 10.73 6.25 1.37
CA THR A 21 11.44 5.12 0.80
C THR A 21 10.39 4.26 0.09
N LEU A 22 10.27 4.49 -1.21
CA LEU A 22 9.63 3.56 -2.13
C LEU A 22 10.44 2.28 -2.02
N ALA A 23 9.93 1.29 -1.29
CA ALA A 23 10.58 -0.01 -1.26
C ALA A 23 10.50 -0.59 -2.67
N GLU A 24 11.64 -1.03 -3.20
CA GLU A 24 11.69 -1.67 -4.50
C GLU A 24 10.98 -3.03 -4.39
N TYR A 25 10.00 -3.28 -5.26
CA TYR A 25 9.19 -4.51 -5.26
C TYR A 25 9.98 -5.81 -5.23
N SER A 26 11.26 -5.78 -5.65
CA SER A 26 12.20 -6.89 -5.65
C SER A 26 12.49 -7.47 -4.26
N GLU A 27 12.08 -6.81 -3.18
CA GLU A 27 12.28 -7.27 -1.81
C GLU A 27 11.05 -7.89 -1.12
N ILE A 28 9.86 -7.85 -1.74
CA ILE A 28 8.67 -8.47 -1.15
C ILE A 28 8.85 -9.99 -1.10
N LYS A 29 8.84 -10.53 0.12
CA LYS A 29 8.91 -11.97 0.40
C LYS A 29 7.65 -12.41 1.13
N GLU A 30 7.42 -13.71 1.18
CA GLU A 30 6.43 -14.26 2.10
C GLU A 30 6.76 -13.85 3.53
N SER A 31 5.74 -13.56 4.33
CA SER A 31 5.83 -12.98 5.68
C SER A 31 6.33 -11.53 5.76
N SER A 32 6.71 -10.89 4.65
CA SER A 32 6.99 -9.44 4.65
C SER A 32 5.72 -8.67 5.03
N SER A 33 5.91 -7.60 5.82
CA SER A 33 4.84 -6.68 6.18
C SER A 33 5.14 -5.29 5.66
N PHE A 34 4.15 -4.68 5.02
CA PHE A 34 4.29 -3.35 4.43
C PHE A 34 2.95 -2.63 4.39
N ARG A 35 3.05 -1.35 4.06
CA ARG A 35 1.92 -0.46 3.87
C ARG A 35 1.77 -0.16 2.39
N ILE A 36 0.61 -0.47 1.85
CA ILE A 36 0.24 -0.16 0.47
C ILE A 36 -0.45 1.20 0.48
N MET A 37 0.03 2.12 -0.34
CA MET A 37 -0.60 3.42 -0.53
C MET A 37 -1.48 3.37 -1.78
N GLY A 38 -2.61 4.06 -1.75
CA GLY A 38 -3.52 4.13 -2.87
C GLY A 38 -4.79 3.29 -2.71
N GLU A 39 -5.56 3.24 -3.80
CA GLU A 39 -6.76 2.43 -3.94
C GLU A 39 -6.38 1.01 -4.34
N ILE A 40 -6.91 0.03 -3.63
CA ILE A 40 -6.65 -1.38 -3.87
C ILE A 40 -7.98 -2.12 -3.90
N ASP A 41 -8.15 -2.91 -4.96
CA ASP A 41 -9.25 -3.85 -5.11
C ASP A 41 -9.02 -5.10 -4.27
N LEU A 42 -9.96 -5.39 -3.37
CA LEU A 42 -9.90 -6.49 -2.42
C LEU A 42 -10.86 -7.61 -2.82
N ARG A 43 -10.31 -8.81 -3.05
CA ARG A 43 -11.09 -10.03 -3.29
C ARG A 43 -11.00 -10.93 -2.06
N THR A 44 -12.13 -11.42 -1.57
CA THR A 44 -12.17 -12.34 -0.42
C THR A 44 -11.81 -13.77 -0.80
N GLU A 45 -12.04 -14.13 -2.06
CA GLU A 45 -11.71 -15.44 -2.61
C GLU A 45 -10.29 -15.41 -3.22
N LYS A 46 -9.54 -16.51 -3.03
CA LYS A 46 -8.23 -16.69 -3.65
C LYS A 46 -8.37 -17.19 -5.10
N ASP A 47 -9.13 -16.45 -5.90
CA ASP A 47 -9.40 -16.70 -7.32
C ASP A 47 -9.24 -15.39 -8.10
N TYR A 48 -8.42 -15.41 -9.15
CA TYR A 48 -8.11 -14.23 -9.98
C TYR A 48 -9.33 -13.69 -10.73
N SER A 49 -10.33 -14.55 -10.98
CA SER A 49 -11.58 -14.20 -11.65
C SER A 49 -12.69 -13.78 -10.68
N ALA A 50 -12.46 -13.90 -9.37
CA ALA A 50 -13.43 -13.51 -8.37
C ALA A 50 -13.74 -12.01 -8.43
N GLU A 51 -14.99 -11.70 -8.09
CA GLU A 51 -15.48 -10.33 -7.99
C GLU A 51 -14.68 -9.53 -6.95
N VAL A 52 -14.40 -8.27 -7.28
CA VAL A 52 -13.86 -7.31 -6.31
C VAL A 52 -14.94 -7.02 -5.29
N LYS A 53 -14.74 -7.47 -4.05
CA LYS A 53 -15.72 -7.30 -2.99
C LYS A 53 -15.66 -5.89 -2.40
N TYR A 54 -14.46 -5.35 -2.28
CA TYR A 54 -14.23 -4.03 -1.71
C TYR A 54 -13.16 -3.27 -2.47
N ARG A 55 -13.16 -1.94 -2.34
CA ARG A 55 -12.09 -1.05 -2.78
C ARG A 55 -11.68 -0.16 -1.61
N THR A 56 -10.39 -0.14 -1.25
CA THR A 56 -9.89 0.70 -0.15
C THR A 56 -10.21 2.17 -0.39
N LEU A 57 -10.57 2.90 0.67
CA LEU A 57 -10.75 4.35 0.58
C LEU A 57 -9.36 5.02 0.59
N ASN A 58 -9.10 5.86 -0.40
CA ASN A 58 -7.76 6.35 -0.76
C ASN A 58 -7.16 7.41 0.18
N HIS A 59 -7.16 7.27 1.52
CA HIS A 59 -6.76 8.40 2.39
C HIS A 59 -5.96 7.99 3.64
N GLU A 60 -4.89 8.74 3.88
CA GLU A 60 -4.02 8.83 5.06
C GLU A 60 -3.85 7.57 5.92
N GLY A 61 -2.78 6.82 5.66
CA GLY A 61 -2.32 5.73 6.52
C GLY A 61 -2.04 4.42 5.80
N GLY A 62 -2.61 4.25 4.61
CA GLY A 62 -2.42 3.10 3.73
C GLY A 62 -3.01 1.79 4.28
N MET A 63 -3.08 0.78 3.42
CA MET A 63 -3.47 -0.57 3.81
C MET A 63 -2.26 -1.31 4.34
N LYS A 64 -2.28 -1.65 5.64
CA LYS A 64 -1.19 -2.43 6.28
C LYS A 64 -1.47 -3.92 6.17
N VAL A 65 -0.51 -4.64 5.63
CA VAL A 65 -0.66 -6.07 5.34
C VAL A 65 0.60 -6.86 5.67
N THR A 66 0.40 -8.15 5.88
CA THR A 66 1.45 -9.17 5.82
C THR A 66 1.20 -10.07 4.61
N VAL A 67 2.23 -10.35 3.82
CA VAL A 67 2.15 -11.26 2.68
C VAL A 67 2.09 -12.69 3.19
N LEU A 68 1.02 -13.41 2.82
CA LEU A 68 0.89 -14.83 3.09
C LEU A 68 1.50 -15.66 1.96
N GLU A 69 1.33 -15.22 0.71
CA GLU A 69 1.80 -15.95 -0.47
C GLU A 69 1.99 -15.01 -1.65
N ILE A 70 3.05 -15.22 -2.43
CA ILE A 70 3.30 -14.53 -3.70
C ILE A 70 2.87 -15.48 -4.83
N LEU A 71 1.89 -15.08 -5.64
CA LEU A 71 1.20 -16.02 -6.51
C LEU A 71 1.75 -16.05 -7.94
N LYS A 72 1.55 -14.99 -8.70
CA LYS A 72 2.02 -14.88 -10.08
C LYS A 72 2.16 -13.43 -10.51
N ARG A 73 3.04 -13.21 -11.49
CA ARG A 73 3.07 -11.97 -12.28
C ARG A 73 1.98 -12.02 -13.34
N ASP A 74 1.28 -10.92 -13.55
CA ASP A 74 0.19 -10.81 -14.52
C ASP A 74 0.03 -9.37 -15.01
N VAL A 75 -0.90 -9.14 -15.94
CA VAL A 75 -1.32 -7.82 -16.40
C VAL A 75 -2.81 -7.64 -16.08
N GLN A 76 -3.15 -6.64 -15.29
CA GLN A 76 -4.53 -6.27 -14.99
C GLN A 76 -4.74 -4.81 -15.40
N ASN A 77 -5.85 -4.51 -16.10
CA ASN A 77 -6.16 -3.15 -16.57
C ASN A 77 -5.03 -2.48 -17.39
N ASN A 78 -4.25 -3.28 -18.14
CA ASN A 78 -3.04 -2.86 -18.89
C ASN A 78 -1.82 -2.48 -18.03
N GLU A 79 -1.83 -2.79 -16.74
CA GLU A 79 -0.71 -2.56 -15.84
C GLU A 79 -0.06 -3.90 -15.45
N PRO A 80 1.26 -4.06 -15.66
CA PRO A 80 1.98 -5.23 -15.18
C PRO A 80 2.15 -5.16 -13.66
N GLY A 81 2.09 -6.31 -13.01
CA GLY A 81 2.18 -6.39 -11.56
C GLY A 81 2.15 -7.81 -11.05
N ASN A 82 2.00 -7.97 -9.73
CA ASN A 82 1.98 -9.27 -9.08
C ASN A 82 0.71 -9.46 -8.24
N TRP A 83 0.23 -10.68 -8.22
CA TRP A 83 -0.83 -11.12 -7.32
C TRP A 83 -0.26 -11.57 -5.99
N PHE A 84 -0.84 -11.06 -4.91
CA PHE A 84 -0.49 -11.40 -3.54
C PHE A 84 -1.72 -11.87 -2.78
N TYR A 85 -1.54 -12.93 -2.00
CA TYR A 85 -2.48 -13.27 -0.94
C TYR A 85 -1.98 -12.66 0.36
N VAL A 86 -2.78 -11.79 0.97
CA VAL A 86 -2.34 -10.96 2.10
C VAL A 86 -3.29 -11.07 3.28
N LEU A 87 -2.73 -10.85 4.48
CA LEU A 87 -3.47 -10.68 5.72
C LEU A 87 -3.50 -9.19 6.08
N LEU A 88 -4.68 -8.64 6.30
CA LEU A 88 -4.84 -7.28 6.81
C LEU A 88 -4.38 -7.22 8.27
N THR A 89 -3.47 -6.30 8.61
CA THR A 89 -2.93 -6.18 9.98
C THR A 89 -3.50 -5.01 10.77
N SER A 90 -4.16 -4.07 10.10
CA SER A 90 -4.85 -2.92 10.69
C SER A 90 -6.23 -2.76 10.04
N PRO A 91 -7.27 -2.37 10.78
CA PRO A 91 -8.56 -2.12 10.16
C PRO A 91 -8.51 -0.94 9.18
N LEU A 92 -9.43 -0.91 8.22
CA LEU A 92 -9.50 0.14 7.21
C LEU A 92 -10.94 0.44 6.76
N TRP A 93 -11.14 1.65 6.24
CA TRP A 93 -12.36 2.07 5.55
C TRP A 93 -12.29 1.73 4.06
N VAL A 94 -13.43 1.34 3.49
CA VAL A 94 -13.59 1.11 2.04
C VAL A 94 -14.58 2.11 1.44
N TYR A 95 -14.56 2.27 0.11
CA TYR A 95 -15.44 3.20 -0.62
C TYR A 95 -16.93 3.05 -0.30
N GLY A 96 -17.38 1.84 0.07
CA GLY A 96 -18.76 1.60 0.51
C GLY A 96 -19.13 2.19 1.87
N GLY A 97 -18.18 2.81 2.58
CA GLY A 97 -18.37 3.27 3.96
C GLY A 97 -18.37 2.14 4.98
N GLU A 98 -17.93 0.93 4.59
CA GLU A 98 -17.79 -0.20 5.49
C GLU A 98 -16.44 -0.13 6.24
N TRP A 99 -16.46 -0.58 7.49
CA TRP A 99 -15.26 -0.75 8.31
C TRP A 99 -14.83 -2.22 8.27
N ILE A 100 -13.65 -2.47 7.71
CA ILE A 100 -13.08 -3.82 7.63
C ILE A 100 -12.17 -4.04 8.82
N GLU A 101 -12.52 -5.01 9.67
CA GLU A 101 -11.69 -5.43 10.79
C GLU A 101 -10.40 -6.11 10.34
N LYS A 102 -9.36 -6.01 11.18
CA LYS A 102 -8.07 -6.68 10.95
C LYS A 102 -8.17 -8.21 10.93
N TYR A 103 -7.12 -8.85 10.45
CA TYR A 103 -6.94 -10.30 10.30
C TYR A 103 -7.86 -10.97 9.26
N GLN A 104 -8.46 -10.16 8.39
CA GLN A 104 -9.12 -10.64 7.19
C GLN A 104 -8.10 -10.85 6.07
N LYS A 105 -8.36 -11.84 5.21
CA LYS A 105 -7.47 -12.20 4.11
C LYS A 105 -8.04 -11.73 2.79
N PHE A 106 -7.17 -11.21 1.94
CA PHE A 106 -7.55 -10.72 0.63
C PHE A 106 -6.56 -11.18 -0.43
N LEU A 107 -7.08 -11.45 -1.62
CA LEU A 107 -6.30 -11.50 -2.84
C LEU A 107 -6.27 -10.09 -3.44
N ILE A 108 -5.07 -9.57 -3.65
CA ILE A 108 -4.82 -8.25 -4.21
C ILE A 108 -3.89 -8.34 -5.40
N PHE A 109 -4.07 -7.45 -6.36
CA PHE A 109 -3.12 -7.21 -7.43
C PHE A 109 -2.40 -5.90 -7.13
N LEU A 110 -1.07 -5.92 -7.19
CA LEU A 110 -0.25 -4.72 -7.05
C LEU A 110 0.49 -4.47 -8.36
N PRO A 111 0.13 -3.40 -9.10
CA PRO A 111 0.94 -2.86 -10.18
C PRO A 111 2.38 -2.60 -9.76
N ASP A 112 3.33 -2.74 -10.69
CA ASP A 112 4.76 -2.56 -10.45
C ASP A 112 5.13 -1.16 -9.90
N ASP A 113 4.28 -0.15 -10.10
CA ASP A 113 4.47 1.23 -9.66
C ASP A 113 3.68 1.60 -8.40
N THR A 114 2.96 0.66 -7.78
CA THR A 114 2.17 0.99 -6.56
C THR A 114 3.13 1.42 -5.45
N PRO A 115 2.92 2.59 -4.80
CA PRO A 115 3.79 3.01 -3.73
C PRO A 115 3.59 2.12 -2.50
N ILE A 116 4.66 1.41 -2.13
CA ILE A 116 4.74 0.63 -0.90
C ILE A 116 5.76 1.26 0.05
N CYS A 117 5.46 1.23 1.35
CA CYS A 117 6.37 1.67 2.39
C CYS A 117 6.59 0.54 3.40
N ASP A 118 7.83 0.34 3.80
CA ASP A 118 8.14 -0.58 4.89
C ASP A 118 7.44 -0.13 6.16
N PHE A 119 6.95 -1.12 6.90
CA PHE A 119 6.42 -0.92 8.24
C PHE A 119 7.34 -1.68 9.19
N GLU A 120 8.27 -0.96 9.83
CA GLU A 120 8.96 -1.47 11.01
C GLU A 120 7.94 -1.55 12.17
N ASP A 121 7.96 -2.67 12.90
CA ASP A 121 7.27 -2.85 14.18
C ASP A 121 7.91 -1.99 15.30
#